data_AF-A0A661YWX8-F1
#
_entry.id   AF-A0A661YWX8-F1
#
_cell.length_a   1.000
_cell.length_b   1.000
_cell.length_c   1.000
_cell.angle_alpha   90.00
_cell.angle_beta   90.00
_cell.angle_gamma   90.00
#
_symmetry.space_group_name_H-M   'P 1'
#
loop_
_entity.id
_entity.type
_entity.pdbx_description
1 polymer ?
#
loop_
_entity_poly.entity_id
_entity_poly.type
_entity_poly.pdbx_seq_one_letter_code
_entity_poly.pdbx_strand_id
1 'polypeptide(L)'
;MKKIIFFLLMLITLIACENSSKSSDKAVEINNKVNNEIRSFVVLETIDVASYVYILGKENGAKYWYATNVRDVNKGDTFFYDNPLVMKDFYSRELDRPFDEILFLSRIAKNPIELNKPKTETVSKANGKIKTKQIEISIDKPDNTISIAQLFKQKDVFKGQEVIIKGEVVKFSPQIMNTNWIHIQDGTSFNGKYDLTITSQENVNVGDILTFKGFIAVDKDFGYGYFYEFLMEEAEIIE
;
A
#
# COMPACT_ATOMS: atom_id res chain seq x y z
N MET A 1 -42.08 -56.27 -42.05
CA MET A 1 -41.55 -55.61 -43.26
C MET A 1 -42.66 -54.78 -43.90
N LYS A 2 -42.34 -53.56 -44.38
CA LYS A 2 -43.19 -52.65 -45.17
C LYS A 2 -44.37 -52.06 -44.38
N LYS A 3 -44.43 -50.76 -44.08
CA LYS A 3 -44.61 -49.56 -44.94
C LYS A 3 -44.66 -48.34 -43.96
N ILE A 4 -44.47 -47.06 -44.26
CA ILE A 4 -45.04 -46.16 -45.28
C ILE A 4 -44.21 -44.86 -45.21
N ILE A 5 -43.92 -44.28 -46.37
CA ILE A 5 -43.41 -42.92 -46.57
C ILE A 5 -44.56 -41.93 -46.36
N PHE A 6 -44.36 -40.83 -45.63
CA PHE A 6 -45.19 -39.65 -45.83
C PHE A 6 -44.36 -38.37 -45.63
N PHE A 7 -44.07 -37.71 -46.75
CA PHE A 7 -43.60 -36.34 -46.84
C PHE A 7 -44.87 -35.49 -46.97
N LEU A 8 -45.12 -34.55 -46.05
CA LEU A 8 -46.13 -33.51 -46.29
C LEU A 8 -45.68 -32.18 -45.72
N LEU A 9 -45.35 -31.32 -46.68
CA LEU A 9 -45.24 -29.88 -46.64
C LEU A 9 -46.64 -29.26 -46.53
N MET A 10 -46.92 -28.43 -45.52
CA MET A 10 -47.95 -27.37 -45.56
C MET A 10 -47.76 -26.50 -44.30
N LEU A 11 -47.21 -25.29 -44.38
CA LEU A 11 -47.78 -24.02 -44.86
C LEU A 11 -48.92 -23.50 -43.95
N ILE A 12 -48.90 -22.18 -43.73
CA ILE A 12 -49.97 -21.27 -43.28
C ILE A 12 -49.82 -20.83 -41.82
N THR A 13 -49.82 -19.54 -41.44
CA THR A 13 -49.64 -18.22 -42.07
C THR A 13 -49.67 -17.20 -40.93
N LEU A 14 -48.95 -16.07 -41.11
CA LEU A 14 -49.32 -14.67 -40.83
C LEU A 14 -50.23 -14.34 -39.63
N ILE A 15 -49.81 -13.33 -38.87
CA ILE A 15 -50.53 -12.09 -38.43
C ILE A 15 -49.73 -11.52 -37.25
N ALA A 16 -49.48 -10.23 -37.05
CA ALA A 16 -49.41 -8.99 -37.84
C ALA A 16 -48.86 -7.93 -36.84
N CYS A 17 -48.31 -6.84 -37.38
CA CYS A 17 -48.11 -5.46 -36.86
C CYS A 17 -48.56 -5.13 -35.41
N GLU A 18 -47.91 -4.23 -34.65
CA GLU A 18 -47.40 -2.91 -35.03
C GLU A 18 -46.66 -2.23 -33.85
N ASN A 19 -45.78 -1.29 -34.16
CA ASN A 19 -45.36 -0.12 -33.38
C ASN A 19 -44.81 -0.28 -31.95
N SER A 20 -43.53 0.05 -31.76
CA SER A 20 -43.17 1.37 -31.22
C SER A 20 -41.65 1.52 -31.07
N SER A 21 -41.23 2.77 -31.12
CA SER A 21 -39.88 3.32 -31.12
C SER A 21 -39.01 2.92 -29.92
N LYS A 22 -37.70 2.74 -30.15
CA LYS A 22 -36.64 3.66 -29.71
C LYS A 22 -35.23 3.11 -29.96
N SER A 23 -34.39 4.01 -30.46
CA SER A 23 -32.93 3.97 -30.49
C SER A 23 -32.32 3.68 -29.11
N SER A 24 -31.32 2.81 -29.05
CA SER A 24 -30.13 3.02 -28.21
C SER A 24 -28.94 2.17 -28.70
N ASP A 25 -27.95 2.89 -29.23
CA ASP A 25 -26.55 2.80 -28.86
C ASP A 25 -25.76 1.50 -29.08
N LYS A 26 -24.90 1.64 -30.10
CA LYS A 26 -23.57 1.03 -30.29
C LYS A 26 -22.99 0.43 -29.00
N ALA A 27 -22.81 -0.88 -29.01
CA ALA A 27 -21.84 -1.55 -28.16
C ALA A 27 -20.44 -1.01 -28.48
N VAL A 28 -19.89 -0.22 -27.56
CA VAL A 28 -18.46 0.08 -27.53
C VAL A 28 -17.81 -1.04 -26.71
N GLU A 29 -17.15 -1.96 -27.38
CA GLU A 29 -16.11 -2.78 -26.77
C GLU A 29 -15.01 -1.85 -26.25
N ILE A 30 -14.94 -1.68 -24.93
CA ILE A 30 -13.75 -1.14 -24.29
C ILE A 30 -12.94 -2.33 -23.78
N ASN A 31 -11.99 -2.76 -24.61
CA ASN A 31 -10.82 -3.49 -24.16
C ASN A 31 -10.01 -2.57 -23.24
N ASN A 32 -10.17 -2.72 -21.92
CA ASN A 32 -9.22 -2.21 -20.94
C ASN A 32 -8.79 -3.35 -20.02
N LYS A 33 -7.56 -3.78 -20.26
CA LYS A 33 -6.83 -4.82 -19.55
C LYS A 33 -6.35 -4.27 -18.19
N VAL A 34 -7.23 -4.26 -17.19
CA VAL A 34 -6.91 -4.28 -15.75
C VAL A 34 -8.00 -5.08 -15.06
N ASN A 35 -7.86 -6.40 -14.98
CA ASN A 35 -8.69 -7.21 -14.08
C ASN A 35 -8.16 -7.02 -12.66
N ASN A 36 -8.45 -5.89 -12.04
CA ASN A 36 -8.40 -5.80 -10.58
C ASN A 36 -9.65 -6.53 -10.08
N GLU A 37 -9.49 -7.81 -9.73
CA GLU A 37 -10.58 -8.57 -9.14
C GLU A 37 -10.96 -7.91 -7.81
N ILE A 38 -12.14 -7.27 -7.79
CA ILE A 38 -12.72 -6.74 -6.56
C ILE A 38 -13.11 -7.94 -5.70
N ARG A 39 -12.50 -8.01 -4.53
CA ARG A 39 -12.73 -9.06 -3.53
C ARG A 39 -13.54 -8.49 -2.38
N SER A 40 -14.15 -9.35 -1.57
CA SER A 40 -14.93 -8.94 -0.41
C SER A 40 -14.70 -9.84 0.79
N PHE A 41 -14.92 -9.29 1.98
CA PHE A 41 -14.86 -10.03 3.23
C PHE A 41 -15.90 -9.52 4.23
N VAL A 42 -16.32 -10.40 5.14
CA VAL A 42 -17.18 -10.07 6.28
C VAL A 42 -16.33 -9.91 7.53
N VAL A 43 -16.47 -8.81 8.25
CA VAL A 43 -15.74 -8.51 9.49
C VAL A 43 -16.21 -9.45 10.60
N LEU A 44 -15.29 -10.25 11.16
CA LEU A 44 -15.56 -11.11 12.33
C LEU A 44 -15.15 -10.43 13.63
N GLU A 45 -13.97 -9.80 13.63
CA GLU A 45 -13.36 -9.13 14.79
C GLU A 45 -12.49 -7.96 14.32
N THR A 46 -12.35 -6.94 15.16
CA THR A 46 -11.47 -5.78 14.93
C THR A 46 -10.59 -5.50 16.14
N ILE A 47 -9.39 -5.00 15.89
CA ILE A 47 -8.45 -4.50 16.90
C ILE A 47 -7.95 -3.13 16.43
N ASP A 48 -8.35 -2.09 17.14
CA ASP A 48 -7.95 -0.73 16.83
C ASP A 48 -6.63 -0.40 17.51
N VAL A 49 -5.67 0.09 16.71
CA VAL A 49 -4.39 0.60 17.20
C VAL A 49 -4.14 2.02 16.69
N ALA A 50 -2.98 2.58 17.03
CA ALA A 50 -2.69 3.99 16.81
C ALA A 50 -2.79 4.38 15.32
N SER A 51 -2.33 3.55 14.39
CA SER A 51 -2.30 3.87 12.96
C SER A 51 -3.20 3.00 12.08
N TYR A 52 -3.65 1.85 12.59
CA TYR A 52 -4.38 0.83 11.83
C TYR A 52 -5.57 0.26 12.61
N VAL A 53 -6.50 -0.35 11.86
CA VAL A 53 -7.47 -1.32 12.34
C VAL A 53 -7.07 -2.68 11.77
N TYR A 54 -6.79 -3.63 12.65
CA TYR A 54 -6.58 -5.03 12.28
C TYR A 54 -7.91 -5.75 12.30
N ILE A 55 -8.20 -6.50 11.24
CA ILE A 55 -9.50 -7.11 11.02
C ILE A 55 -9.32 -8.61 10.78
N LEU A 56 -9.96 -9.44 11.59
CA LEU A 56 -10.19 -10.83 11.23
C LEU A 56 -11.43 -10.87 10.33
N GLY A 57 -11.24 -11.14 9.05
CA GLY A 57 -12.32 -11.21 8.07
C GLY A 57 -12.58 -12.62 7.56
N LYS A 58 -13.79 -12.88 7.08
CA LYS A 58 -14.17 -14.12 6.39
C LYS A 58 -14.38 -13.84 4.91
N GLU A 59 -13.64 -14.56 4.06
CA GLU A 59 -13.73 -14.49 2.61
C GLU A 59 -13.82 -15.91 2.05
N ASN A 60 -14.85 -16.20 1.24
CA ASN A 60 -15.07 -17.50 0.61
C ASN A 60 -15.01 -18.71 1.58
N GLY A 61 -15.43 -18.51 2.83
CA GLY A 61 -15.40 -19.55 3.87
C GLY A 61 -14.11 -19.60 4.69
N ALA A 62 -13.01 -19.06 4.18
CA ALA A 62 -11.73 -18.97 4.88
C ALA A 62 -11.63 -17.68 5.72
N LYS A 63 -10.72 -17.66 6.70
CA LYS A 63 -10.44 -16.51 7.54
C LYS A 63 -9.08 -15.91 7.19
N TYR A 64 -9.01 -14.59 7.10
CA TYR A 64 -7.78 -13.85 6.83
C TYR A 64 -7.66 -12.67 7.77
N TRP A 65 -6.42 -12.26 8.03
CA TRP A 65 -6.13 -10.99 8.68
C TRP A 65 -5.95 -9.90 7.64
N TYR A 66 -6.61 -8.76 7.89
CA TYR A 66 -6.48 -7.55 7.10
C TYR A 66 -6.01 -6.40 8.01
N ALA A 67 -5.32 -5.43 7.44
CA ALA A 67 -4.98 -4.17 8.12
C ALA A 67 -5.36 -2.98 7.23
N THR A 68 -6.09 -2.02 7.80
CA THR A 68 -6.53 -0.82 7.07
C THR A 68 -6.39 0.42 7.94
N ASN A 69 -6.22 1.59 7.32
CA ASN A 69 -6.26 2.88 8.01
C ASN A 69 -7.69 3.44 8.14
N VAL A 70 -8.69 2.78 7.55
CA VAL A 70 -10.12 3.12 7.69
C VAL A 70 -10.59 2.72 9.09
N ARG A 71 -11.16 3.69 9.83
CA ARG A 71 -11.52 3.51 11.25
C ARG A 71 -12.93 3.01 11.51
N ASP A 72 -13.88 3.33 10.64
CA ASP A 72 -15.28 2.92 10.82
C ASP A 72 -15.49 1.50 10.28
N VAL A 73 -15.04 0.51 11.05
CA VAL A 73 -15.12 -0.91 10.73
C VAL A 73 -15.74 -1.63 11.92
N ASN A 74 -16.94 -2.18 11.74
CA ASN A 74 -17.67 -2.86 12.80
C ASN A 74 -17.86 -4.35 12.48
N LYS A 75 -17.95 -5.18 13.53
CA LYS A 75 -18.26 -6.60 13.37
C LYS A 75 -19.56 -6.79 12.59
N GLY A 76 -19.52 -7.67 11.58
CA GLY A 76 -20.63 -7.94 10.67
C GLY A 76 -20.67 -7.05 9.43
N ASP A 77 -19.88 -5.97 9.36
CA ASP A 77 -19.74 -5.20 8.11
C ASP A 77 -19.21 -6.09 6.98
N THR A 78 -19.65 -5.79 5.76
CA THR A 78 -19.08 -6.36 4.54
C THR A 78 -18.35 -5.26 3.79
N PHE A 79 -17.07 -5.50 3.49
CA PHE A 79 -16.25 -4.56 2.74
C PHE A 79 -15.76 -5.19 1.44
N PHE A 80 -15.61 -4.35 0.44
CA PHE A 80 -15.01 -4.64 -0.85
C PHE A 80 -13.64 -3.97 -0.92
N TYR A 81 -12.68 -4.65 -1.55
CA TYR A 81 -11.32 -4.16 -1.70
C TYR A 81 -10.70 -4.66 -3.00
N ASP A 82 -9.65 -3.99 -3.44
CA ASP A 82 -8.80 -4.38 -4.55
C ASP A 82 -7.34 -4.14 -4.20
N ASN A 83 -6.41 -4.72 -4.98
CA ASN A 83 -4.97 -4.53 -4.87
C ASN A 83 -4.45 -4.59 -3.41
N PRO A 84 -4.65 -5.70 -2.67
CA PRO A 84 -4.07 -5.83 -1.34
C PRO A 84 -2.55 -5.94 -1.43
N LEU A 85 -1.84 -5.36 -0.45
CA LEU A 85 -0.44 -5.70 -0.21
C LEU A 85 -0.41 -6.90 0.72
N VAL A 86 -0.05 -8.06 0.17
CA VAL A 86 0.04 -9.31 0.92
C VAL A 86 1.41 -9.39 1.57
N MET A 87 1.42 -9.51 2.89
CA MET A 87 2.61 -9.65 3.71
C MET A 87 2.62 -11.03 4.35
N LYS A 88 3.72 -11.78 4.19
CA LYS A 88 3.93 -13.07 4.84
C LYS A 88 4.90 -12.92 6.01
N ASP A 89 4.77 -13.79 7.01
CA ASP A 89 5.61 -13.81 8.20
C ASP A 89 5.73 -12.43 8.89
N PHE A 90 4.62 -11.69 8.89
CA PHE A 90 4.58 -10.31 9.38
C PHE A 90 4.45 -10.28 10.90
N TYR A 91 5.36 -9.57 11.57
CA TYR A 91 5.27 -9.34 13.00
C TYR A 91 4.79 -7.92 13.30
N SER A 92 3.61 -7.80 13.92
CA SER A 92 3.08 -6.52 14.38
C SER A 92 3.69 -6.15 15.72
N ARG A 93 4.48 -5.07 15.73
CA ARG A 93 5.05 -4.51 16.96
C ARG A 93 4.02 -3.83 17.86
N GLU A 94 2.98 -3.25 17.27
CA GLU A 94 1.92 -2.59 18.03
C GLU A 94 1.05 -3.61 18.78
N LEU A 95 0.89 -4.81 18.21
CA LEU A 95 0.12 -5.90 18.81
C LEU A 95 0.98 -6.94 19.54
N ASP A 96 2.31 -6.85 19.44
CA ASP A 96 3.25 -7.89 19.87
C ASP A 96 2.81 -9.28 19.38
N ARG A 97 2.53 -9.38 18.07
CA ARG A 97 1.88 -10.57 17.48
C ARG A 97 2.41 -10.92 16.08
N PRO A 98 2.78 -12.18 15.83
CA PRO A 98 3.09 -12.68 14.49
C PRO A 98 1.83 -13.03 13.70
N PHE A 99 1.92 -12.87 12.37
CA PHE A 99 0.93 -13.24 11.37
C PHE A 99 1.62 -14.01 10.24
N ASP A 100 1.19 -15.24 9.99
CA ASP A 100 1.69 -16.03 8.85
C ASP A 100 1.41 -15.29 7.53
N GLU A 101 0.24 -14.67 7.41
CA GLU A 101 -0.13 -13.80 6.30
C GLU A 101 -1.08 -12.69 6.79
N ILE A 102 -0.89 -11.46 6.29
CA ILE A 102 -1.79 -10.33 6.50
C ILE A 102 -1.93 -9.51 5.20
N LEU A 103 -3.14 -9.05 4.92
CA LEU A 103 -3.46 -8.23 3.75
C LEU A 103 -3.63 -6.78 4.17
N PHE A 104 -2.67 -5.93 3.82
CA PHE A 104 -2.83 -4.49 3.97
C PHE A 104 -3.76 -3.97 2.88
N LEU A 105 -4.76 -3.18 3.27
CA LEU A 105 -5.80 -2.64 2.40
C LEU A 105 -5.72 -1.12 2.39
N SER A 106 -5.45 -0.55 1.21
CA SER A 106 -5.25 0.89 1.06
C SER A 106 -6.59 1.62 1.01
N ARG A 107 -7.60 0.90 0.54
CA ARG A 107 -8.99 1.31 0.45
C ARG A 107 -9.87 0.11 0.73
N ILE A 108 -10.98 0.38 1.42
CA ILE A 108 -12.11 -0.52 1.52
C ILE A 108 -13.38 0.30 1.29
N ALA A 109 -14.42 -0.32 0.74
CA ALA A 109 -15.69 0.32 0.46
C ALA A 109 -16.87 -0.57 0.83
N LYS A 110 -18.02 0.02 1.17
CA LYS A 110 -19.25 -0.76 1.46
C LYS A 110 -19.96 -1.21 0.19
N ASN A 111 -19.59 -0.66 -0.98
CA ASN A 111 -20.01 -1.15 -2.28
C ASN A 111 -18.81 -1.22 -3.26
N PRO A 112 -18.86 -2.11 -4.27
CA PRO A 112 -17.74 -2.27 -5.21
C PRO A 112 -17.59 -1.09 -6.18
N ILE A 113 -18.65 -0.31 -6.40
CA ILE A 113 -18.65 0.82 -7.36
C ILE A 113 -17.77 1.98 -6.83
N GLU A 114 -17.69 2.15 -5.52
CA GLU A 114 -16.89 3.17 -4.85
C GLU A 114 -15.38 2.98 -5.01
N LEU A 115 -14.91 1.75 -5.28
CA LEU A 115 -13.48 1.49 -5.53
C LEU A 115 -13.01 2.09 -6.86
N ASN A 116 -13.91 2.14 -7.87
CA ASN A 116 -13.63 2.69 -9.19
C ASN A 116 -13.63 4.22 -9.25
N LYS A 117 -14.05 4.89 -8.18
CA LYS A 117 -13.98 6.36 -8.11
C LYS A 117 -12.54 6.78 -7.82
N PRO A 118 -11.99 7.77 -8.57
CA PRO A 118 -10.69 8.35 -8.25
C PRO A 118 -10.72 8.92 -6.82
N LYS A 119 -9.60 8.79 -6.09
CA LYS A 119 -9.46 9.25 -4.70
C LYS A 119 -9.98 10.70 -4.59
N THR A 120 -11.13 10.92 -3.96
CA THR A 120 -11.40 12.21 -3.32
C THR A 120 -10.50 12.27 -2.10
N GLU A 121 -9.50 13.16 -2.16
CA GLU A 121 -8.46 13.32 -1.15
C GLU A 121 -9.06 13.81 0.19
N THR A 122 -9.56 12.88 0.99
CA THR A 122 -9.73 13.06 2.44
C THR A 122 -9.20 11.81 3.14
N VAL A 123 -7.93 11.52 2.89
CA VAL A 123 -7.17 10.62 3.77
C VAL A 123 -6.17 11.52 4.46
N SER A 124 -6.36 11.74 5.75
CA SER A 124 -5.34 12.26 6.64
C SER A 124 -4.05 11.54 6.30
N LYS A 125 -3.08 12.23 5.70
CA LYS A 125 -1.73 11.72 5.53
C LYS A 125 -1.24 11.40 6.94
N ALA A 126 -1.32 10.13 7.33
CA ALA A 126 -0.42 9.61 8.35
C ALA A 126 0.96 9.74 7.71
N ASN A 127 1.57 10.92 7.85
CA ASN A 127 2.96 11.08 7.51
C ASN A 127 3.70 9.95 8.22
N GLY A 128 4.63 9.29 7.54
CA GLY A 128 5.65 8.44 8.18
C GLY A 128 6.51 9.16 9.23
N LYS A 129 6.09 10.36 9.68
CA LYS A 129 6.48 11.01 10.93
C LYS A 129 5.98 10.18 12.10
N ILE A 130 6.63 9.06 12.32
CA ILE A 130 6.83 8.60 13.70
C ILE A 130 7.58 9.74 14.39
N LYS A 131 7.00 10.29 15.46
CA LYS A 131 7.65 11.31 16.29
C LYS A 131 8.81 10.64 17.04
N THR A 132 9.90 10.33 16.34
CA THR A 132 11.18 10.08 17.01
C THR A 132 11.58 11.40 17.69
N LYS A 133 12.02 11.35 18.94
CA LYS A 133 12.50 12.56 19.61
C LYS A 133 13.74 13.04 18.84
N GLN A 134 13.81 14.32 18.51
CA GLN A 134 15.03 14.89 17.97
C GLN A 134 16.15 14.73 19.02
N ILE A 135 17.23 14.07 18.64
CA ILE A 135 18.40 13.91 19.50
C ILE A 135 19.46 14.96 19.17
N GLU A 136 20.08 15.50 20.21
CA GLU A 136 21.26 16.36 20.06
C GLU A 136 22.49 15.46 19.97
N ILE A 137 23.00 15.28 18.75
CA ILE A 137 24.18 14.48 18.48
C ILE A 137 25.16 15.27 17.63
N SER A 138 26.44 15.10 17.91
CA SER A 138 27.54 15.66 17.11
C SER A 138 28.27 14.49 16.48
N ILE A 139 28.16 14.36 15.16
CA ILE A 139 28.80 13.31 14.38
C ILE A 139 29.89 13.96 13.53
N ASP A 140 31.11 13.44 13.61
CA ASP A 140 32.18 13.79 12.68
C ASP A 140 31.79 13.31 11.27
N LYS A 141 31.65 14.28 10.36
CA LYS A 141 31.19 14.05 8.99
C LYS A 141 32.40 13.95 8.06
N PRO A 142 32.67 12.78 7.45
CA PRO A 142 33.65 12.69 6.38
C PRO A 142 33.32 13.65 5.23
N ASP A 143 34.34 14.12 4.51
CA ASP A 143 34.21 15.16 3.47
C ASP A 143 33.22 14.83 2.34
N ASN A 144 32.91 13.55 2.14
CA ASN A 144 31.99 13.06 1.10
C ASN A 144 30.55 12.81 1.60
N THR A 145 30.24 13.16 2.85
CA THR A 145 28.90 12.99 3.43
C THR A 145 28.06 14.25 3.33
N ILE A 146 26.74 14.08 3.15
CA ILE A 146 25.77 15.18 3.26
C ILE A 146 24.99 15.06 4.57
N SER A 147 24.47 16.18 5.06
CA SER A 147 23.58 16.18 6.22
C SER A 147 22.12 15.91 5.85
N ILE A 148 21.34 15.43 6.82
CA ILE A 148 19.89 15.27 6.67
C ILE A 148 19.24 16.64 6.38
N ALA A 149 19.67 17.71 7.06
CA ALA A 149 19.16 19.05 6.78
C ALA A 149 19.46 19.52 5.35
N GLN A 150 20.64 19.19 4.79
CA GLN A 150 20.97 19.50 3.40
C GLN A 150 20.08 18.74 2.43
N LEU A 151 19.88 17.44 2.67
CA LEU A 151 18.98 16.59 1.89
C LEU A 151 17.57 17.21 1.81
N PHE A 152 16.98 17.54 2.97
CA PHE A 152 15.63 18.13 3.03
C PHE A 152 15.54 19.55 2.45
N LYS A 153 16.64 20.32 2.45
CA LYS A 153 16.69 21.66 1.86
C LYS A 153 16.73 21.63 0.33
N GLN A 154 17.27 20.57 -0.28
CA GLN A 154 17.55 20.51 -1.72
C GLN A 154 16.91 19.28 -2.39
N LYS A 155 15.58 19.15 -2.22
CA LYS A 155 14.81 18.00 -2.73
C LYS A 155 15.11 17.65 -4.19
N ASP A 156 15.05 18.62 -5.08
CA ASP A 156 15.20 18.40 -6.51
C ASP A 156 16.63 18.03 -6.92
N VAL A 157 17.63 18.42 -6.12
CA VAL A 157 19.04 18.11 -6.37
C VAL A 157 19.31 16.63 -6.09
N PHE A 158 18.75 16.10 -4.99
CA PHE A 158 19.06 14.74 -4.55
C PHE A 158 18.12 13.67 -5.10
N LYS A 159 17.02 14.04 -5.77
CA LYS A 159 16.11 13.06 -6.38
C LYS A 159 16.87 12.12 -7.33
N GLY A 160 16.86 10.83 -7.00
CA GLY A 160 17.54 9.76 -7.73
C GLY A 160 19.07 9.77 -7.63
N GLN A 161 19.65 10.64 -6.81
CA GLN A 161 21.10 10.68 -6.60
C GLN A 161 21.53 9.65 -5.57
N GLU A 162 22.69 9.06 -5.81
CA GLU A 162 23.40 8.29 -4.78
C GLU A 162 24.09 9.26 -3.83
N VAL A 163 23.85 9.11 -2.53
CA VAL A 163 24.42 9.97 -1.50
C VAL A 163 24.98 9.13 -0.35
N ILE A 164 25.88 9.73 0.42
CA ILE A 164 26.44 9.13 1.63
C ILE A 164 26.00 9.97 2.83
N ILE A 165 25.40 9.33 3.83
CA ILE A 165 24.93 9.98 5.05
C ILE A 165 25.39 9.14 6.25
N LYS A 166 26.04 9.80 7.21
CA LYS A 166 26.40 9.22 8.50
C LYS A 166 25.39 9.66 9.55
N GLY A 167 24.88 8.71 10.33
CA GLY A 167 23.84 8.98 11.32
C GLY A 167 23.78 7.92 12.41
N GLU A 168 23.16 8.28 13.53
CA GLU A 168 22.79 7.35 14.59
C GLU A 168 21.47 6.66 14.26
N VAL A 169 21.42 5.35 14.38
CA VAL A 169 20.20 4.54 14.23
C VAL A 169 19.27 4.78 15.41
N VAL A 170 18.15 5.45 15.18
CA VAL A 170 17.14 5.74 16.22
C VAL A 170 15.98 4.76 16.24
N LYS A 171 15.79 4.00 15.15
CA LYS A 171 14.81 2.92 15.05
C LYS A 171 15.19 1.91 13.98
N PHE A 172 15.10 0.63 14.31
CA PHE A 172 15.29 -0.47 13.37
C PHE A 172 14.01 -1.31 13.27
N SER A 173 13.51 -1.57 12.06
CA SER A 173 12.34 -2.42 11.79
C SER A 173 12.68 -3.43 10.69
N PRO A 174 13.17 -4.63 11.07
CA PRO A 174 13.61 -5.62 10.10
C PRO A 174 12.45 -6.30 9.39
N GLN A 175 12.73 -6.83 8.20
CA GLN A 175 11.86 -7.76 7.47
C GLN A 175 10.45 -7.24 7.14
N ILE A 176 10.31 -5.93 6.92
CA ILE A 176 9.07 -5.34 6.42
C ILE A 176 9.20 -5.19 4.90
N MET A 177 8.32 -5.83 4.15
CA MET A 177 8.32 -5.86 2.68
C MET A 177 9.63 -6.42 2.09
N ASN A 178 10.16 -7.49 2.69
CA ASN A 178 11.43 -8.13 2.30
C ASN A 178 12.67 -7.21 2.38
N THR A 179 12.61 -6.17 3.21
CA THR A 179 13.73 -5.28 3.49
C THR A 179 13.72 -4.85 4.95
N ASN A 180 14.85 -4.36 5.45
CA ASN A 180 14.91 -3.70 6.75
C ASN A 180 14.68 -2.20 6.58
N TRP A 181 14.00 -1.60 7.57
CA TRP A 181 13.70 -0.17 7.61
C TRP A 181 14.41 0.46 8.80
N ILE A 182 15.28 1.40 8.51
CA ILE A 182 16.17 2.04 9.47
C ILE A 182 15.84 3.53 9.49
N HIS A 183 15.55 4.08 10.67
CA HIS A 183 15.50 5.52 10.86
C HIS A 183 16.83 5.98 11.44
N ILE A 184 17.40 7.02 10.84
CA ILE A 184 18.62 7.65 11.33
C ILE A 184 18.42 9.13 11.61
N GLN A 185 19.21 9.65 12.55
CA GLN A 185 19.37 11.09 12.76
C GLN A 185 20.86 11.44 12.69
N ASP A 186 21.19 12.63 12.21
CA ASP A 186 22.57 13.14 12.11
C ASP A 186 22.81 14.40 12.96
N GLY A 187 21.85 14.73 13.84
CA GLY A 187 21.83 15.93 14.68
C GLY A 187 21.40 17.21 13.95
N THR A 188 21.20 17.17 12.63
CA THR A 188 20.77 18.35 11.86
C THR A 188 19.26 18.34 11.63
N SER A 189 18.68 19.52 11.41
CA SER A 189 17.27 19.64 11.08
C SER A 189 17.00 20.74 10.04
N PHE A 190 15.98 20.54 9.22
CA PHE A 190 15.44 21.56 8.32
C PHE A 190 13.91 21.57 8.41
N ASN A 191 13.32 22.70 8.82
CA ASN A 191 11.87 22.85 9.03
C ASN A 191 11.25 21.74 9.91
N GLY A 192 11.95 21.37 10.98
CA GLY A 192 11.53 20.30 11.91
C GLY A 192 11.62 18.88 11.33
N LYS A 193 12.36 18.70 10.22
CA LYS A 193 12.69 17.39 9.64
C LYS A 193 14.15 17.07 9.99
N TYR A 194 14.36 16.00 10.74
CA TYR A 194 15.65 15.59 11.30
C TYR A 194 15.88 14.08 11.20
N ASP A 195 14.88 13.33 10.72
CA ASP A 195 14.87 11.88 10.64
C ASP A 195 14.81 11.48 9.17
N LEU A 196 15.72 10.60 8.77
CA LEU A 196 15.74 9.99 7.44
C LEU A 196 15.43 8.51 7.58
N THR A 197 14.50 8.03 6.75
CA THR A 197 14.22 6.61 6.59
C THR A 197 15.08 6.02 5.49
N ILE A 198 15.64 4.84 5.77
CA ILE A 198 16.54 4.08 4.91
C ILE A 198 15.98 2.66 4.78
N THR A 199 15.95 2.10 3.56
CA THR A 199 15.79 0.66 3.36
C THR A 199 17.15 0.02 3.10
N SER A 200 17.40 -1.14 3.69
CA SER A 200 18.64 -1.90 3.54
C SER A 200 18.40 -3.39 3.78
N GLN A 201 19.30 -4.26 3.32
CA GLN A 201 19.35 -5.67 3.71
C GLN A 201 20.18 -5.91 4.98
N GLU A 202 20.92 -4.90 5.43
CA GLU A 202 21.81 -4.99 6.58
C GLU A 202 21.05 -5.04 7.91
N ASN A 203 21.60 -5.77 8.88
CA ASN A 203 21.12 -5.78 10.27
C ASN A 203 21.88 -4.75 11.10
N VAL A 204 21.16 -3.91 11.84
CA VAL A 204 21.72 -2.83 12.66
C VAL A 204 21.08 -2.82 14.05
N ASN A 205 21.75 -2.19 15.01
CA ASN A 205 21.21 -1.94 16.34
C ASN A 205 20.84 -0.47 16.52
N VAL A 206 19.86 -0.22 17.37
CA VAL A 206 19.55 1.15 17.80
C VAL A 206 20.71 1.68 18.64
N GLY A 207 21.17 2.89 18.32
CA GLY A 207 22.35 3.55 18.91
C GLY A 207 23.63 3.40 18.08
N ASP A 208 23.64 2.57 17.03
CA ASP A 208 24.79 2.46 16.14
C ASP A 208 24.97 3.75 15.33
N ILE A 209 26.20 4.26 15.24
CA ILE A 209 26.57 5.38 14.37
C ILE A 209 27.24 4.81 13.13
N LEU A 210 26.50 4.80 12.01
CA LEU A 210 26.90 4.12 10.78
C LEU A 210 26.87 5.08 9.60
N THR A 211 27.65 4.76 8.57
CA THR A 211 27.67 5.48 7.30
C THR A 211 26.92 4.68 6.24
N PHE A 212 25.82 5.24 5.74
CA PHE A 212 24.98 4.63 4.72
C PHE A 212 25.22 5.26 3.36
N LYS A 213 25.32 4.43 2.32
CA LYS A 213 25.37 4.84 0.92
C LYS A 213 24.17 4.26 0.17
N GLY A 214 23.39 5.10 -0.51
CA GLY A 214 22.23 4.65 -1.26
C GLY A 214 21.56 5.74 -2.10
N PHE A 215 20.53 5.37 -2.85
CA PHE A 215 19.82 6.29 -3.75
C PHE A 215 18.65 6.98 -3.06
N ILE A 216 18.47 8.27 -3.27
CA ILE A 216 17.35 9.02 -2.70
C ILE A 216 16.12 8.95 -3.61
N ALA A 217 15.07 8.30 -3.13
CA ALA A 217 13.73 8.44 -3.66
C ALA A 217 12.99 9.61 -2.98
N VAL A 218 12.16 10.30 -3.75
CA VAL A 218 11.29 11.38 -3.24
C VAL A 218 9.84 11.11 -3.60
N ASP A 219 8.92 11.54 -2.73
CA ASP A 219 7.47 11.36 -2.88
C ASP A 219 7.07 9.89 -3.11
N LYS A 220 7.74 8.97 -2.42
CA LYS A 220 7.50 7.53 -2.54
C LYS A 220 6.22 7.16 -1.79
N ASP A 221 5.22 6.72 -2.53
CA ASP A 221 3.95 6.20 -1.99
C ASP A 221 3.92 4.67 -2.16
N PHE A 222 4.00 3.93 -1.05
CA PHE A 222 3.80 2.49 -1.04
C PHE A 222 2.32 2.10 -0.89
N GLY A 223 1.42 3.08 -0.85
CA GLY A 223 0.02 2.88 -0.52
C GLY A 223 -0.19 2.65 0.98
N TYR A 224 -1.42 2.34 1.36
CA TYR A 224 -1.79 1.91 2.73
C TYR A 224 -1.50 2.93 3.84
N GLY A 225 -1.12 4.17 3.51
CA GLY A 225 -0.70 5.20 4.46
C GLY A 225 0.82 5.34 4.60
N TYR A 226 1.60 4.56 3.85
CA TYR A 226 3.07 4.62 3.83
C TYR A 226 3.57 5.56 2.72
N PHE A 227 3.58 6.85 3.03
CA PHE A 227 4.16 7.88 2.16
C PHE A 227 5.44 8.46 2.77
N TYR A 228 6.50 8.49 1.97
CA TYR A 228 7.82 9.03 2.33
C TYR A 228 8.18 10.18 1.40
N GLU A 229 8.34 11.38 1.98
CA GLU A 229 8.80 12.53 1.22
C GLU A 229 10.23 12.34 0.71
N PHE A 230 11.07 11.70 1.53
CA PHE A 230 12.42 11.24 1.22
C PHE A 230 12.60 9.82 1.78
N LEU A 231 13.23 8.97 1.00
CA LEU A 231 13.62 7.62 1.37
C LEU A 231 14.97 7.33 0.74
N MET A 232 15.94 6.85 1.51
CA MET A 232 17.14 6.25 0.92
C MET A 232 16.84 4.76 0.64
N GLU A 233 16.89 4.37 -0.62
CA GLU A 233 16.56 3.00 -1.04
C GLU A 233 17.83 2.15 -1.18
N GLU A 234 17.72 0.88 -0.75
CA GLU A 234 18.72 -0.18 -0.96
C GLU A 234 20.12 0.21 -0.48
N ALA A 235 20.20 0.86 0.68
CA ALA A 235 21.45 1.38 1.18
C ALA A 235 22.39 0.29 1.69
N GLU A 236 23.69 0.48 1.46
CA GLU A 236 24.78 -0.32 2.00
C GLU A 236 25.46 0.41 3.16
N ILE A 237 25.95 -0.34 4.14
CA ILE A 237 26.81 0.19 5.20
C ILE A 237 28.26 0.17 4.69
N ILE A 238 28.92 1.33 4.71
CA ILE A 238 30.30 1.47 4.22
C ILE A 238 31.31 1.77 5.34
N GLU A 239 30.84 2.09 6.55
CA GLU A 239 31.64 2.30 7.76
C GLU A 239 30.75 2.21 9.02
#